data_AF-A0A174ZDP0-F1
#
_entry.id   AF-A0A174ZDP0-F1
#
_cell.length_a   1.000
_cell.length_b   1.000
_cell.length_c   1.000
_cell.angle_alpha   90.00
_cell.angle_beta   90.00
_cell.angle_gamma   90.00
#
_symmetry.space_group_name_H-M   'P 1'
#
loop_
_entity.id
_entity.type
_entity.pdbx_description
1 polymer ?
#
loop_
_entity_poly.entity_id
_entity_poly.type
_entity_poly.pdbx_seq_one_letter_code
_entity_poly.pdbx_strand_id
1 'polypeptide(L)'
;MKININKDFLKEYKNDFWKGFSMTDIVHIAEGFLCAGAVVAGLVIGFKIPITIAIYCAVPVAAPVIFIGFYKYQGYLSVKELVKEYMYTGNTKRLLYESEETEPDRRFRITGYTDNKNKAESRRKGA
;
A
#
# COMPACT_ATOMS: atom_id res chain seq x y z
N MET A 1 -15.15 -16.97 -31.82
CA MET A 1 -14.71 -17.77 -30.65
C MET A 1 -14.96 -16.94 -29.40
N LYS A 2 -15.84 -17.38 -28.48
CA LYS A 2 -16.05 -16.73 -27.17
C LYS A 2 -15.18 -17.46 -26.16
N ILE A 3 -14.00 -16.90 -25.85
CA ILE A 3 -13.15 -17.42 -24.79
C ILE A 3 -13.80 -16.98 -23.47
N ASN A 4 -14.33 -17.94 -22.70
CA ASN A 4 -14.91 -17.66 -21.39
C ASN A 4 -13.75 -17.44 -20.42
N ILE A 5 -13.33 -16.19 -20.29
CA ILE A 5 -12.32 -15.78 -19.32
C ILE A 5 -12.93 -15.93 -17.93
N ASN A 6 -12.22 -16.64 -17.04
CA ASN A 6 -12.61 -16.77 -15.65
C ASN A 6 -12.81 -15.37 -15.05
N LYS A 7 -13.90 -15.19 -14.29
CA LYS A 7 -14.24 -13.89 -13.74
C LYS A 7 -13.11 -13.43 -12.82
N ASP A 8 -12.74 -12.16 -12.95
CA ASP A 8 -11.61 -11.59 -12.23
C ASP A 8 -11.91 -11.62 -10.72
N PHE A 9 -11.17 -12.46 -9.99
CA PHE A 9 -11.47 -12.76 -8.59
C PHE A 9 -11.50 -11.49 -7.73
N LEU A 10 -10.69 -10.50 -8.06
CA LEU A 10 -10.57 -9.23 -7.34
C LEU A 10 -11.82 -8.34 -7.47
N LYS A 11 -12.58 -8.52 -8.56
CA LYS A 11 -13.80 -7.76 -8.83
C LYS A 11 -15.04 -8.51 -8.35
N GLU A 12 -15.04 -9.83 -8.49
CA GLU A 12 -16.15 -10.73 -8.13
C GLU A 12 -16.21 -11.00 -6.62
N TYR A 13 -15.05 -11.12 -5.95
CA TYR A 13 -14.92 -11.43 -4.52
C TYR A 13 -14.32 -10.26 -3.74
N LYS A 14 -14.99 -9.11 -3.79
CA LYS A 14 -14.63 -8.00 -2.89
C LYS A 14 -14.86 -8.42 -1.44
N ASN A 15 -13.85 -8.16 -0.59
CA ASN A 15 -13.95 -8.33 0.85
C ASN A 15 -14.77 -7.19 1.48
N ASP A 16 -16.07 -7.17 1.14
CA ASP A 16 -17.06 -6.24 1.68
C ASP A 16 -17.69 -6.88 2.91
N PHE A 17 -17.36 -6.37 4.10
CA PHE A 17 -17.92 -6.89 5.34
C PHE A 17 -19.24 -6.22 5.68
N TRP A 18 -19.34 -4.90 5.46
CA TRP A 18 -20.57 -4.18 5.75
C TRP A 18 -20.78 -3.00 4.81
N LYS A 19 -21.87 -3.03 4.03
CA LYS A 19 -22.32 -1.93 3.16
C LYS A 19 -21.22 -1.41 2.20
N GLY A 20 -20.35 -2.30 1.72
CA GLY A 20 -19.23 -1.95 0.83
C GLY A 20 -17.96 -1.49 1.54
N PHE A 21 -17.93 -1.50 2.89
CA PHE A 21 -16.72 -1.29 3.68
C PHE A 21 -16.06 -2.62 4.02
N SER A 22 -14.73 -2.67 3.90
CA SER A 22 -13.94 -3.77 4.41
C SER A 22 -13.74 -3.66 5.93
N MET A 23 -13.32 -4.75 6.58
CA MET A 23 -13.03 -4.74 8.01
C MET A 23 -11.94 -3.74 8.39
N THR A 24 -10.91 -3.63 7.54
CA THR A 24 -9.83 -2.66 7.70
C THR A 24 -10.34 -1.23 7.63
N ASP A 25 -11.27 -0.96 6.71
CA ASP A 25 -11.84 0.37 6.50
C ASP A 25 -12.61 0.81 7.77
N ILE A 26 -13.38 -0.10 8.38
CA ILE A 26 -14.13 0.15 9.62
C ILE A 26 -13.20 0.47 10.79
N VAL A 27 -12.09 -0.26 10.93
CA VAL A 27 -11.09 0.00 11.98
C VAL A 27 -10.48 1.39 11.82
N HIS A 28 -10.14 1.80 10.61
CA HIS A 28 -9.57 3.13 10.36
C HIS A 28 -10.57 4.27 10.52
N ILE A 29 -11.86 4.04 10.22
CA ILE A 29 -12.92 4.99 10.56
C ILE A 29 -13.02 5.17 12.07
N ALA A 30 -13.02 4.08 12.84
CA ALA A 30 -13.07 4.14 14.31
C ALA A 30 -11.84 4.87 14.90
N GLU A 31 -10.65 4.59 14.37
CA GLU A 31 -9.41 5.29 14.72
C GLU A 31 -9.48 6.79 14.42
N GLY A 32 -10.03 7.16 13.25
CA GLY A 32 -10.28 8.55 12.88
C GLY A 32 -11.22 9.27 13.85
N PHE A 33 -12.31 8.63 14.28
CA PHE A 33 -13.22 9.18 15.29
C PHE A 33 -12.57 9.35 16.65
N LEU A 34 -11.76 8.37 17.09
CA LEU A 34 -10.99 8.48 18.33
C LEU A 34 -9.99 9.64 18.26
N CYS A 35 -9.29 9.80 17.15
CA CYS A 35 -8.35 10.90 16.92
C CYS A 35 -9.07 12.27 16.96
N ALA A 36 -10.20 12.39 16.25
CA ALA A 36 -11.02 13.60 16.28
C ALA A 36 -11.51 13.93 17.70
N GLY A 37 -12.01 12.92 18.42
CA GLY A 37 -12.47 13.06 19.79
C GLY A 37 -11.37 13.53 20.74
N ALA A 38 -10.16 12.99 20.61
CA ALA A 38 -9.00 13.39 21.42
C ALA A 38 -8.60 14.86 21.16
N VAL A 39 -8.61 15.30 19.89
CA VAL A 39 -8.32 16.70 19.53
C VAL A 39 -9.39 17.63 20.10
N VAL A 40 -10.67 17.30 19.93
CA VAL A 40 -11.78 18.11 20.48
C VAL A 40 -11.69 18.18 21.99
N ALA A 41 -11.47 17.05 22.68
CA ALA A 41 -11.34 17.01 24.12
C ALA A 41 -10.17 17.86 24.62
N GLY A 42 -9.00 17.77 23.96
CA GLY A 42 -7.84 18.60 24.29
C GLY A 42 -8.09 20.09 24.15
N LEU A 43 -8.75 20.52 23.07
CA LEU A 43 -9.05 21.92 22.80
C LEU A 43 -10.15 22.48 23.72
N VAL A 44 -11.18 21.69 24.02
CA VAL A 44 -12.31 22.13 24.87
C VAL A 44 -11.94 22.10 26.35
N ILE A 45 -11.33 21.03 26.84
CA ILE A 45 -11.00 20.87 28.27
C ILE A 45 -9.75 21.66 28.63
N GLY A 46 -8.71 21.60 27.80
CA GLY A 46 -7.43 22.26 28.07
C GLY A 46 -7.47 23.76 27.80
N PHE A 47 -7.93 24.15 26.62
CA PHE A 47 -7.86 25.54 26.14
C PHE A 47 -9.18 26.32 26.26
N LYS A 48 -10.26 25.68 26.74
CA LYS A 48 -11.61 26.26 26.85
C LYS A 48 -12.11 26.88 25.53
N ILE A 49 -11.69 26.31 24.40
CA ILE A 49 -12.11 26.76 23.08
C ILE A 49 -13.56 26.29 22.84
N PRO A 50 -14.42 27.10 22.22
CA PRO A 50 -15.76 26.68 21.84
C PRO A 50 -15.75 25.40 20.99
N ILE A 51 -16.66 24.47 21.28
CA ILE A 51 -16.73 23.16 20.64
C ILE A 51 -16.81 23.27 19.10
N THR A 52 -17.50 24.29 18.59
CA THR A 52 -17.63 24.55 17.15
C THR A 52 -16.27 24.74 16.49
N ILE A 53 -15.39 25.55 17.10
CA ILE A 53 -14.04 25.82 16.58
C ILE A 53 -13.17 24.57 16.74
N ALA A 54 -13.30 23.85 17.86
CA ALA A 54 -12.55 22.62 18.09
C ALA A 54 -12.85 21.54 17.05
N ILE A 55 -14.11 21.39 16.61
CA ILE A 55 -14.48 20.45 15.55
C ILE A 55 -13.82 20.83 14.22
N TYR A 56 -13.83 22.12 13.85
CA TYR A 56 -13.15 22.57 12.63
C TYR A 56 -11.65 22.27 12.63
N CYS A 57 -11.00 22.31 13.80
CA CYS A 57 -9.60 21.91 13.96
C CYS A 57 -9.39 20.39 13.93
N ALA A 58 -10.36 19.59 14.38
CA ALA A 58 -10.25 18.14 14.43
C ALA A 58 -10.39 17.47 13.06
N VAL A 59 -11.26 17.99 12.19
CA VAL A 59 -11.49 17.44 10.84
C VAL A 59 -10.20 17.31 10.00
N PRO A 60 -9.34 18.35 9.85
CA PRO A 60 -8.12 18.24 9.06
C PRO A 60 -7.10 17.26 9.65
N VAL A 61 -7.18 16.95 10.96
CA VAL A 61 -6.33 15.96 11.61
C VAL A 61 -6.85 14.53 11.41
N ALA A 62 -8.17 14.33 11.48
CA ALA A 62 -8.79 13.01 11.32
C ALA A 62 -8.86 12.56 9.85
N ALA A 63 -9.03 13.49 8.91
CA ALA A 63 -9.12 13.19 7.47
C ALA A 63 -7.94 12.36 6.92
N PRO A 64 -6.66 12.69 7.16
CA PRO A 64 -5.54 11.88 6.66
C PRO A 64 -5.49 10.47 7.28
N VAL A 65 -5.83 10.33 8.57
CA VAL A 65 -5.87 9.02 9.26
C VAL A 65 -6.87 8.10 8.56
N ILE A 66 -8.06 8.63 8.28
CA ILE A 66 -9.12 7.90 7.59
C ILE A 66 -8.70 7.62 6.14
N PHE A 67 -8.16 8.60 5.42
CA PHE A 67 -7.78 8.46 4.01
C PHE A 67 -6.70 7.40 3.80
N ILE A 68 -5.71 7.29 4.69
CA ILE A 68 -4.69 6.23 4.65
C ILE A 68 -5.34 4.85 4.79
N GLY A 69 -6.36 4.72 5.64
CA GLY A 69 -7.09 3.47 5.81
C GLY A 69 -7.90 3.06 4.58
N PHE A 70 -8.46 4.03 3.85
CA PHE A 70 -9.20 3.80 2.62
C PHE A 70 -8.33 3.64 1.37
N TYR A 71 -7.06 4.01 1.45
CA TYR A 71 -6.16 3.94 0.31
C TYR A 71 -5.84 2.47 -0.03
N LYS A 72 -6.26 2.05 -1.23
CA LYS A 72 -6.00 0.70 -1.77
C LYS A 72 -5.14 0.82 -3.02
N TYR A 73 -3.95 0.23 -2.98
CA TYR A 73 -3.07 0.12 -4.14
C TYR A 73 -3.65 -0.89 -5.13
N GLN A 74 -3.67 -0.53 -6.42
CA GLN A 74 -4.30 -1.30 -7.51
C GLN A 74 -5.76 -1.71 -7.26
N GLY A 75 -6.46 -1.06 -6.33
CA GLY A 75 -7.88 -1.27 -6.07
C GLY A 75 -8.23 -2.46 -5.16
N TYR A 76 -7.24 -3.23 -4.69
CA TYR A 76 -7.46 -4.39 -3.83
C TYR A 76 -6.45 -4.53 -2.69
N LEU A 77 -5.24 -3.98 -2.83
CA LEU A 77 -4.16 -4.19 -1.87
C LEU A 77 -4.11 -3.07 -0.84
N SER A 78 -4.26 -3.40 0.45
CA SER A 78 -4.07 -2.41 1.51
C SER A 78 -2.60 -1.97 1.61
N VAL A 79 -2.33 -0.78 2.14
CA VAL A 79 -0.94 -0.28 2.29
C VAL A 79 -0.07 -1.25 3.10
N LYS A 80 -0.64 -1.89 4.13
CA LYS A 80 0.08 -2.87 4.97
C LYS A 80 0.44 -4.12 4.18
N GLU A 81 -0.48 -4.64 3.38
CA GLU A 81 -0.23 -5.79 2.52
C GLU A 81 0.76 -5.46 1.40
N LEU A 82 0.67 -4.26 0.81
CA LEU A 82 1.64 -3.80 -0.17
C LEU A 82 3.06 -3.79 0.40
N VAL A 83 3.24 -3.24 1.61
CA VAL A 83 4.56 -3.25 2.26
C VAL A 83 5.01 -4.67 2.57
N LYS A 84 4.11 -5.54 3.03
CA LYS A 84 4.41 -6.95 3.30
C LYS A 84 4.85 -7.68 2.03
N GLU A 85 4.13 -7.52 0.93
CA GLU A 85 4.47 -8.11 -0.38
C GLU A 85 5.79 -7.55 -0.90
N TYR A 86 6.00 -6.24 -0.79
CA TYR A 86 7.25 -5.60 -1.20
C TYR A 86 8.46 -6.17 -0.44
N MET A 87 8.34 -6.31 0.89
CA MET A 87 9.38 -6.94 1.71
C MET A 87 9.56 -8.41 1.36
N TYR A 88 8.48 -9.14 1.12
CA TYR A 88 8.53 -10.55 0.72
C TYR A 88 9.25 -10.75 -0.61
N THR A 89 8.92 -9.95 -1.63
CA THR A 89 9.59 -9.96 -2.94
C THR A 89 11.07 -9.59 -2.81
N GLY A 90 11.41 -8.63 -1.93
CA GLY A 90 12.80 -8.27 -1.66
C GLY A 90 13.61 -9.38 -0.99
N ASN A 91 12.99 -10.18 -0.11
CA ASN A 91 13.65 -11.25 0.64
C ASN A 91 13.66 -12.60 -0.10
N THR A 92 12.81 -12.78 -1.11
CA THR A 92 12.73 -14.04 -1.86
C THR A 92 13.89 -14.14 -2.84
N LYS A 93 14.65 -15.25 -2.78
CA LYS A 93 15.71 -15.54 -3.75
C LYS A 93 15.08 -15.67 -5.14
N ARG A 94 15.74 -15.12 -6.17
CA ARG A 94 15.32 -15.33 -7.56
C ARG A 94 15.19 -16.82 -7.83
N LEU A 95 13.98 -17.28 -8.10
CA LEU A 95 13.76 -18.63 -8.62
C LEU A 95 14.37 -18.66 -10.02
N LEU A 96 15.31 -19.57 -10.26
CA LEU A 96 15.72 -19.88 -11.61
C LEU A 96 14.53 -20.56 -12.29
N TYR A 97 14.04 -19.97 -13.37
CA TYR A 97 13.12 -20.66 -14.25
C TYR A 97 13.91 -21.69 -15.04
N GLU A 98 13.66 -22.96 -14.77
CA GLU A 98 14.14 -24.07 -15.57
C GLU A 98 12.90 -24.71 -16.21
N SER A 99 12.58 -24.29 -17.44
CA SER A 99 11.63 -25.03 -18.27
C SER A 99 12.37 -26.13 -18.99
N GLU A 100 11.79 -27.34 -19.00
CA GLU A 100 12.22 -28.40 -19.91
C GLU A 100 11.90 -28.05 -21.38
N GLU A 101 11.04 -27.06 -21.60
CA GLU A 101 10.79 -26.48 -22.92
C GLU A 101 11.84 -25.40 -23.22
N THR A 102 12.83 -25.79 -24.03
CA THR A 102 13.80 -24.87 -24.61
C THR A 102 13.11 -24.04 -25.69
N GLU A 103 12.56 -22.88 -25.34
CA GLU A 103 12.24 -21.88 -26.36
C GLU A 103 13.53 -21.21 -26.88
N PRO A 104 13.67 -20.98 -28.20
CA PRO A 104 14.87 -20.36 -28.75
C PRO A 104 15.00 -18.90 -28.29
N ASP A 105 16.12 -18.65 -27.62
CA ASP A 105 16.71 -17.36 -27.18
C ASP A 105 15.79 -16.14 -27.27
N ARG A 106 15.05 -15.86 -26.19
CA ARG A 106 14.67 -14.49 -25.85
C ARG A 106 15.34 -14.11 -24.53
N ARG A 107 16.57 -13.62 -24.61
CA ARG A 107 17.28 -12.94 -23.51
C ARG A 107 16.49 -11.72 -22.99
N PHE A 108 15.58 -11.95 -22.05
CA PHE A 108 15.09 -10.89 -21.17
C PHE A 108 16.11 -10.66 -20.06
N ARG A 109 17.09 -9.77 -20.30
CA ARG A 109 17.97 -9.25 -19.24
C ARG A 109 17.40 -7.96 -18.69
N ILE A 110 16.87 -8.02 -17.45
CA ILE A 110 16.65 -6.82 -16.65
C ILE A 110 17.99 -6.43 -16.03
N THR A 111 18.66 -5.43 -16.62
CA THR A 111 19.92 -4.87 -16.12
C THR A 111 19.65 -4.02 -14.87
N GLY A 112 19.54 -4.67 -13.71
CA GLY A 112 19.30 -3.99 -12.43
C GLY A 112 20.61 -3.51 -11.79
N TYR A 113 20.73 -2.18 -11.62
CA TYR A 113 21.55 -1.32 -10.71
C TYR A 113 22.95 -1.76 -10.21
N THR A 114 23.15 -3.05 -9.93
CA THR A 114 24.41 -3.67 -9.49
C THR A 114 25.56 -3.50 -10.49
N ASP A 115 25.28 -3.50 -11.80
CA ASP A 115 26.30 -3.35 -12.84
C ASP A 115 26.97 -1.95 -12.84
N ASN A 116 26.21 -0.91 -12.49
CA ASN A 116 26.74 0.46 -12.42
C ASN A 116 27.71 0.67 -11.25
N LYS A 117 27.51 -0.02 -10.11
CA LYS A 117 28.41 0.11 -8.95
C LYS A 117 29.78 -0.50 -9.25
N ASN A 118 29.79 -1.68 -9.89
CA ASN A 118 31.01 -2.37 -10.30
C ASN A 118 31.76 -1.60 -11.40
N LYS A 119 31.01 -0.99 -12.34
CA LYS A 119 31.61 -0.15 -13.39
C LYS A 119 32.21 1.14 -12.82
N ALA A 120 31.55 1.78 -11.84
CA ALA A 120 32.07 2.96 -11.16
C ALA A 120 33.32 2.67 -10.31
N GLU A 121 33.37 1.52 -9.62
CA GLU A 121 34.55 1.10 -8.86
C GLU A 121 35.74 0.72 -9.75
N SER A 122 35.49 0.07 -10.90
CA SER A 122 36.57 -0.25 -11.85
C SER A 122 37.24 1.02 -12.43
N ARG A 123 36.46 2.09 -12.65
CA ARG A 123 36.98 3.37 -13.15
C ARG A 123 37.79 4.16 -12.11
N ARG A 124 37.56 3.92 -10.81
CA ARG A 124 38.33 4.55 -9.73
C ARG A 124 39.64 3.84 -9.40
N LYS A 125 39.76 2.56 -9.76
CA LYS A 125 40.98 1.75 -9.52
C LYS A 125 41.95 1.74 -10.71
N GLY A 126 41.57 2.36 -11.82
CA GLY A 126 42.38 2.46 -13.04
C GLY A 126 42.87 3.87 -13.36
N ALA A 127 42.92 4.77 -12.37
CA ALA A 127 43.48 6.11 -12.46
C ALA A 127 44.65 6.27 -11.48
#